data_AF-A0A9P5H7I9-F1
#
_entry.id   AF-A0A9P5H7I9-F1
#
_cell.length_a   1.000
_cell.length_b   1.000
_cell.length_c   1.000
_cell.angle_alpha   90.00
_cell.angle_beta   90.00
_cell.angle_gamma   90.00
#
_symmetry.space_group_name_H-M   'P 1'
#
loop_
_entity.id
_entity.type
_entity.pdbx_description
1 polymer ?
#
loop_
_entity_poly.entity_id
_entity_poly.type
_entity_poly.pdbx_seq_one_letter_code
_entity_poly.pdbx_strand_id
1 'polypeptide(L)'
;MSASARLLPRPCALRAPRIAAQRLALRPFHSYDHPPPPGPFGDAEKAILAAAYKHREALAARSEEMFNGEEDQPGIGARVEALTWERLMGNKEVLDRWQEALAVMAQPSYVPASLKELAALSDEIWFLAGDKAVDPSWYSKRASLSMIYSTSELFMTNDRSPDFVETRQFLQRRLGEVKSLGGLVGSLGQWAGFTFNAGINVLRSKGVRV
;
A
#
# COMPACT_ATOMS: atom_id res chain seq x y z
N MET A 1 -6.40 85.45 -27.14
CA MET A 1 -6.24 84.34 -28.10
C MET A 1 -4.79 83.86 -28.00
N SER A 2 -4.53 82.73 -27.34
CA SER A 2 -3.21 82.10 -27.33
C SER A 2 -3.41 80.59 -27.30
N ALA A 3 -3.17 79.95 -28.45
CA ALA A 3 -3.34 78.52 -28.64
C ALA A 3 -2.08 77.80 -28.14
N SER A 4 -2.23 77.04 -27.06
CA SER A 4 -1.15 76.24 -26.45
C SER A 4 -0.95 74.95 -27.26
N ALA A 5 0.17 74.89 -28.00
CA ALA A 5 0.54 73.73 -28.81
C ALA A 5 0.98 72.56 -27.91
N ARG A 6 0.21 71.47 -27.90
CA ARG A 6 0.58 70.22 -27.22
C ARG A 6 1.69 69.52 -28.00
N LEU A 7 2.86 69.40 -27.39
CA LEU A 7 3.95 68.54 -27.85
C LEU A 7 3.55 67.06 -27.66
N LEU A 8 3.49 66.31 -28.77
CA LEU A 8 3.37 64.85 -28.73
C LEU A 8 4.68 64.23 -28.23
N PRO A 9 4.66 63.25 -27.31
CA PRO A 9 5.87 62.51 -26.95
C PRO A 9 6.31 61.61 -28.12
N ARG A 10 7.64 61.57 -28.33
CA ARG A 10 8.31 60.76 -29.35
C ARG A 10 8.07 59.26 -29.11
N PRO A 11 7.94 58.43 -30.16
CA PRO A 11 7.83 56.98 -29.99
C PRO A 11 9.11 56.43 -29.37
N CYS A 12 8.94 55.76 -28.23
CA CYS A 12 9.99 55.03 -27.53
C CYS A 12 10.51 53.92 -28.44
N ALA A 13 11.75 54.02 -28.89
CA ALA A 13 12.40 52.97 -29.65
C ALA A 13 12.52 51.72 -28.77
N LEU A 14 11.66 50.73 -29.03
CA LEU A 14 11.76 49.39 -28.45
C LEU A 14 13.12 48.80 -28.79
N ARG A 15 14.05 48.90 -27.84
CA ARG A 15 15.34 48.22 -27.88
C ARG A 15 15.04 46.73 -27.70
N ALA A 16 14.94 46.00 -28.80
CA ALA A 16 14.85 44.55 -28.77
C ALA A 16 15.98 43.99 -27.89
N PRO A 17 15.71 43.05 -26.98
CA PRO A 17 16.78 42.38 -26.26
C PRO A 17 17.66 41.70 -27.30
N ARG A 18 18.96 42.06 -27.33
CA ARG A 18 19.96 41.24 -28.01
C ARG A 18 19.92 39.89 -27.30
N ILE A 19 19.19 38.94 -27.87
CA ILE A 19 19.37 37.53 -27.55
C ILE A 19 20.82 37.26 -27.93
N ALA A 20 21.71 37.34 -26.95
CA ALA A 20 23.03 36.77 -27.10
C ALA A 20 22.74 35.34 -27.49
N ALA A 21 23.07 34.98 -28.73
CA ALA A 21 23.07 33.61 -29.18
C ALA A 21 24.05 32.89 -28.26
N GLN A 22 23.54 32.38 -27.14
CA GLN A 22 24.21 31.35 -26.38
C GLN A 22 24.37 30.26 -27.42
N ARG A 23 25.59 30.13 -27.94
CA ARG A 23 25.99 28.92 -28.63
C ARG A 23 25.58 27.82 -27.66
N LEU A 24 24.51 27.11 -27.99
CA LEU A 24 24.20 25.83 -27.40
C LEU A 24 25.42 24.99 -27.74
N ALA A 25 26.43 25.02 -26.87
CA ALA A 25 27.43 24.01 -26.84
C ALA A 25 26.59 22.74 -26.68
N LEU A 26 26.44 21.99 -27.77
CA LEU A 26 25.97 20.62 -27.75
C LEU A 26 26.97 19.90 -26.85
N ARG A 27 26.73 19.95 -25.54
CA ARG A 27 27.49 19.18 -24.57
C ARG A 27 27.21 17.74 -24.96
N PRO A 28 28.23 16.96 -25.33
CA PRO A 28 28.04 15.54 -25.55
C PRO A 28 27.50 14.99 -24.23
N PHE A 29 26.24 14.60 -24.21
CA PHE A 29 25.67 13.92 -23.05
C PHE A 29 26.29 12.52 -23.04
N HIS A 30 27.41 12.35 -22.34
CA HIS A 30 27.95 11.04 -22.06
C HIS A 30 27.14 10.41 -20.94
N SER A 31 26.87 9.10 -21.02
CA SER A 31 26.09 8.39 -19.99
C SER A 31 26.73 8.42 -18.60
N TYR A 32 27.95 8.95 -18.46
CA TYR A 32 28.68 9.11 -17.20
C TYR A 32 28.70 10.55 -16.68
N ASP A 33 28.23 11.53 -17.46
CA ASP A 33 28.14 12.95 -17.07
C ASP A 33 26.76 13.31 -16.49
N HIS A 34 26.11 12.36 -15.81
CA HIS A 34 24.95 12.63 -14.98
C HIS A 34 25.40 12.78 -13.53
N PRO A 35 24.82 13.72 -12.74
CA PRO A 35 24.99 13.64 -11.30
C PRO A 35 24.56 12.23 -10.85
N PRO A 36 25.26 11.62 -9.88
CA PRO A 36 24.84 10.32 -9.37
C PRO A 36 23.36 10.43 -9.03
N PRO A 37 22.53 9.43 -9.40
CA PRO A 37 21.13 9.45 -9.01
C PRO A 37 21.11 9.68 -7.50
N PRO A 38 20.23 10.56 -6.98
CA PRO A 38 20.04 10.64 -5.53
C PRO A 38 19.93 9.20 -5.05
N GLY A 39 20.70 8.83 -4.02
CA GLY A 39 20.70 7.45 -3.50
C GLY A 39 19.27 6.94 -3.36
N PRO A 40 19.03 5.61 -3.35
CA PRO A 40 17.75 4.97 -3.71
C PRO A 40 16.50 5.47 -2.97
N PHE A 41 16.68 6.30 -1.95
CA PHE A 41 15.66 7.00 -1.19
C PHE A 41 16.09 8.45 -0.91
N GLY A 42 15.23 9.41 -1.21
CA GLY A 42 15.23 10.73 -0.58
C GLY A 42 14.87 10.65 0.90
N ASP A 43 15.05 11.74 1.64
CA ASP A 43 14.87 11.78 3.10
C ASP A 43 13.44 11.40 3.54
N ALA A 44 12.47 11.71 2.69
CA ALA A 44 11.08 11.34 2.86
C ALA A 44 10.83 9.83 2.85
N GLU A 45 11.42 9.13 1.87
CA GLU A 45 11.21 7.70 1.68
C GLU A 45 11.90 6.91 2.78
N LYS A 46 13.07 7.37 3.24
CA LYS A 46 13.73 6.82 4.43
C LYS A 46 12.93 7.05 5.70
N ALA A 47 12.33 8.24 5.87
CA ALA A 47 11.49 8.54 7.01
C ALA A 47 10.22 7.68 7.04
N ILE A 48 9.58 7.47 5.89
CA ILE A 48 8.37 6.64 5.77
C ILE A 48 8.70 5.17 6.05
N LEU A 49 9.78 4.64 5.47
CA LEU A 49 10.22 3.27 5.76
C LEU A 49 10.59 3.11 7.24
N ALA A 50 11.39 4.02 7.81
CA ALA A 50 11.78 3.96 9.22
C ALA A 50 10.57 4.05 10.17
N ALA A 51 9.58 4.89 9.86
CA ALA A 51 8.33 4.95 10.62
C ALA A 51 7.56 3.63 10.51
N ALA A 52 7.37 3.11 9.29
CA ALA A 52 6.67 1.85 9.05
C ALA A 52 7.31 0.65 9.79
N TYR A 53 8.64 0.60 9.86
CA TYR A 53 9.39 -0.40 10.62
C TYR A 53 9.23 -0.25 12.14
N LYS A 54 9.35 0.98 12.65
CA LYS A 54 9.20 1.28 14.10
C LYS A 54 7.81 0.92 14.63
N HIS A 55 6.77 1.12 13.83
CA HIS A 55 5.39 0.81 14.23
C HIS A 55 5.09 -0.70 14.29
N ARG A 56 5.82 -1.52 13.53
CA ARG A 56 5.69 -2.98 13.59
C ARG A 56 6.24 -3.53 14.91
N GLU A 57 7.47 -3.18 15.27
CA GLU A 57 8.10 -3.66 16.52
C GLU A 57 7.37 -3.18 17.79
N ALA A 58 6.72 -2.01 17.71
CA ALA A 58 5.92 -1.48 18.79
C ALA A 58 4.58 -2.24 18.98
N LEU A 59 4.12 -3.01 17.98
CA LEU A 59 2.81 -3.66 18.01
C LEU A 59 2.74 -4.73 19.11
N ALA A 60 3.82 -5.47 19.35
CA ALA A 60 3.89 -6.47 20.41
C ALA A 60 3.78 -5.85 21.81
N ALA A 61 4.43 -4.70 22.04
CA ALA A 61 4.30 -3.98 23.30
C ALA A 61 2.85 -3.46 23.48
N ARG A 62 2.24 -2.94 22.42
CA ARG A 62 0.85 -2.48 22.44
C ARG A 62 -0.15 -3.61 22.65
N SER A 63 0.07 -4.79 22.08
CA SER A 63 -0.83 -5.92 22.25
C SER A 63 -0.86 -6.41 23.69
N GLU A 64 0.29 -6.42 24.37
CA GLU A 64 0.36 -6.72 25.80
C GLU A 64 -0.43 -5.68 26.60
N GLU A 65 -0.24 -4.38 26.34
CA GLU A 65 -1.02 -3.32 27.01
C GLU A 65 -2.54 -3.48 26.79
N MET A 66 -2.96 -3.86 25.59
CA MET A 66 -4.38 -4.00 25.24
C MET A 66 -5.06 -5.21 25.89
N PHE A 67 -4.34 -6.32 26.05
CA PHE A 67 -4.98 -7.61 26.40
C PHE A 67 -4.58 -8.18 27.76
N ASN A 68 -3.58 -7.61 28.45
CA ASN A 68 -3.01 -8.19 29.68
C ASN A 68 -3.76 -7.77 30.97
N GLY A 69 -4.93 -7.13 30.86
CA GLY A 69 -5.73 -6.64 31.99
C GLY A 69 -7.23 -6.94 31.97
N GLU A 70 -7.75 -7.63 30.93
CA GLU A 70 -9.19 -7.92 30.82
C GLU A 70 -9.54 -9.31 31.39
N GLU A 71 -10.51 -9.37 32.33
CA GLU A 71 -11.06 -10.63 32.87
C GLU A 71 -11.80 -11.44 31.79
N ASP A 72 -12.39 -10.77 30.80
CA ASP A 72 -13.06 -11.39 29.64
C ASP A 72 -12.25 -11.12 28.37
N GLN A 73 -11.45 -12.10 27.98
CA GLN A 73 -10.53 -11.95 26.85
C GLN A 73 -11.30 -11.97 25.51
N PRO A 74 -11.14 -10.95 24.65
CA PRO A 74 -11.80 -10.92 23.36
C PRO A 74 -11.36 -12.11 22.50
N GLY A 75 -12.30 -12.67 21.74
CA GLY A 75 -12.02 -13.78 20.83
C GLY A 75 -10.97 -13.41 19.78
N ILE A 76 -10.26 -14.40 19.22
CA ILE A 76 -9.14 -14.22 18.29
C ILE A 76 -9.48 -13.24 17.15
N GLY A 77 -10.68 -13.34 16.56
CA GLY A 77 -11.10 -12.44 15.48
C GLY A 77 -11.19 -10.97 15.91
N ALA A 78 -11.66 -10.69 17.13
CA ALA A 78 -11.72 -9.34 17.68
C ALA A 78 -10.30 -8.81 18.00
N ARG A 79 -9.39 -9.68 18.45
CA ARG A 79 -7.98 -9.32 18.63
C ARG A 79 -7.30 -8.97 17.32
N VAL A 80 -7.52 -9.76 16.27
CA VAL A 80 -7.01 -9.48 14.92
C VAL A 80 -7.53 -8.13 14.42
N GLU A 81 -8.82 -7.86 14.58
CA GLU A 81 -9.40 -6.56 14.20
C GLU A 81 -8.72 -5.41 14.96
N ALA A 82 -8.62 -5.53 16.28
CA ALA A 82 -8.05 -4.49 17.14
C ALA A 82 -6.58 -4.21 16.80
N LEU A 83 -5.75 -5.26 16.65
CA LEU A 83 -4.34 -5.12 16.27
C LEU A 83 -4.16 -4.53 14.87
N THR A 84 -5.00 -4.94 13.91
CA THR A 84 -4.97 -4.40 12.55
C THR A 84 -5.34 -2.92 12.55
N TRP A 85 -6.35 -2.54 13.35
CA TRP A 85 -6.76 -1.15 13.52
C TRP A 85 -5.66 -0.29 14.15
N GLU A 86 -5.04 -0.76 15.22
CA GLU A 86 -3.91 -0.07 15.85
C GLU A 86 -2.75 0.15 14.88
N ARG A 87 -2.42 -0.87 14.08
CA ARG A 87 -1.37 -0.73 13.07
C ARG A 87 -1.74 0.31 12.01
N LEU A 88 -2.97 0.34 11.52
CA LEU A 88 -3.43 1.35 10.56
C LEU A 88 -3.37 2.76 11.16
N MET A 89 -3.79 2.93 12.41
CA MET A 89 -3.73 4.22 13.11
C MET A 89 -2.31 4.71 13.34
N GLY A 90 -1.32 3.81 13.37
CA GLY A 90 0.10 4.18 13.35
C GLY A 90 0.53 4.96 12.11
N ASN A 91 -0.16 4.80 10.98
CA ASN A 91 0.16 5.52 9.75
C ASN A 91 -0.36 6.97 9.72
N LYS A 92 -1.16 7.39 10.71
CA LYS A 92 -1.82 8.72 10.72
C LYS A 92 -0.87 9.89 10.50
N GLU A 93 0.36 9.78 11.00
CA GLU A 93 1.37 10.85 10.97
C GLU A 93 1.97 11.05 9.57
N VAL A 94 1.87 10.03 8.70
CA VAL A 94 2.47 10.02 7.36
C VAL A 94 1.42 9.94 6.25
N LEU A 95 0.12 10.05 6.58
CA LEU A 95 -0.98 9.90 5.63
C LEU A 95 -0.90 10.84 4.43
N ASP A 96 -0.47 12.08 4.64
CA ASP A 96 -0.36 13.11 3.59
C ASP A 96 0.55 12.67 2.43
N ARG A 97 1.50 11.77 2.71
CA ARG A 97 2.47 11.25 1.74
C ARG A 97 2.37 9.75 1.52
N TRP A 98 1.34 9.12 2.08
CA TRP A 98 1.20 7.67 2.05
C TRP A 98 0.94 7.14 0.64
N GLN A 99 0.24 7.90 -0.21
CA GLN A 99 0.05 7.54 -1.62
C GLN A 99 1.38 7.53 -2.39
N GLU A 100 2.29 8.48 -2.11
CA GLU A 100 3.64 8.49 -2.67
C GLU A 100 4.43 7.25 -2.19
N ALA A 101 4.33 6.92 -0.90
CA ALA A 101 4.97 5.75 -0.32
C ALA A 101 4.53 4.45 -0.99
N LEU A 102 3.21 4.26 -1.14
CA LEU A 102 2.64 3.08 -1.80
C LEU A 102 3.10 2.99 -3.26
N ALA A 103 3.19 4.12 -3.96
CA ALA A 103 3.72 4.16 -5.33
C ALA A 103 5.20 3.72 -5.40
N VAL A 104 6.01 4.12 -4.42
CA VAL A 104 7.41 3.66 -4.29
C VAL A 104 7.48 2.17 -3.99
N MET A 105 6.68 1.68 -3.05
CA MET A 105 6.61 0.25 -2.69
C MET A 105 6.14 -0.63 -3.85
N ALA A 106 5.32 -0.10 -4.76
CA ALA A 106 4.82 -0.79 -5.94
C ALA A 106 5.85 -0.89 -7.09
N GLN A 107 7.00 -0.22 -7.01
CA GLN A 107 8.03 -0.34 -8.04
C GLN A 107 8.61 -1.78 -8.05
N PRO A 108 8.88 -2.38 -9.23
CA PRO A 108 9.29 -3.78 -9.32
C PRO A 108 10.48 -4.18 -8.44
N SER A 109 11.42 -3.25 -8.22
CA SER A 109 12.59 -3.45 -7.36
C SER A 109 12.25 -3.55 -5.86
N TYR A 110 11.16 -2.90 -5.42
CA TYR A 110 10.72 -2.85 -4.02
C TYR A 110 9.57 -3.81 -3.71
N VAL A 111 8.86 -4.30 -4.73
CA VAL A 111 7.74 -5.24 -4.56
C VAL A 111 8.13 -6.47 -3.71
N PRO A 112 9.24 -7.19 -3.97
CA PRO A 112 9.58 -8.38 -3.17
C PRO A 112 9.80 -8.07 -1.69
N ALA A 113 10.47 -6.94 -1.39
CA ALA A 113 10.71 -6.51 -0.01
C ALA A 113 9.40 -6.07 0.67
N SER A 114 8.59 -5.28 -0.03
CA SER A 114 7.30 -4.77 0.48
C SER A 114 6.32 -5.90 0.78
N LEU A 115 6.25 -6.91 -0.09
CA LEU A 115 5.41 -8.09 0.13
C LEU A 115 5.92 -8.94 1.30
N LYS A 116 7.24 -9.06 1.47
CA LYS A 116 7.83 -9.77 2.61
C LYS A 116 7.45 -9.10 3.93
N GLU A 117 7.53 -7.77 4.01
CA GLU A 117 7.12 -7.02 5.21
C GLU A 117 5.62 -7.15 5.47
N LEU A 118 4.79 -7.06 4.43
CA LEU A 118 3.35 -7.25 4.55
C LEU A 118 2.98 -8.66 5.04
N ALA A 119 3.70 -9.68 4.57
CA ALA A 119 3.52 -11.06 5.02
C ALA A 119 3.96 -11.23 6.48
N ALA A 120 5.09 -10.61 6.88
CA ALA A 120 5.59 -10.66 8.24
C ALA A 120 4.69 -9.91 9.23
N LEU A 121 4.11 -8.78 8.82
CA LEU A 121 3.11 -8.06 9.60
C LEU A 121 1.84 -8.91 9.82
N SER A 122 1.36 -9.55 8.76
CA SER A 122 0.19 -10.44 8.83
C SER A 122 0.44 -11.63 9.77
N ASP A 123 1.62 -12.24 9.68
CA ASP A 123 2.05 -13.30 10.59
C ASP A 123 2.09 -12.83 12.05
N GLU A 124 2.67 -11.66 12.30
CA GLU A 124 2.78 -11.06 13.63
C GLU A 124 1.42 -10.74 14.25
N ILE A 125 0.48 -10.16 13.48
CA ILE A 125 -0.88 -9.89 13.97
C ILE A 125 -1.57 -11.20 14.39
N TRP A 126 -1.46 -12.26 13.59
CA TRP A 126 -2.03 -13.57 13.93
C TRP A 126 -1.36 -14.20 15.14
N PHE A 127 -0.04 -14.07 15.26
CA PHE A 127 0.73 -14.54 16.41
C PHE A 127 0.31 -13.83 17.70
N LEU A 128 0.26 -12.50 17.69
CA LEU A 128 -0.16 -11.68 18.84
C LEU A 128 -1.64 -11.89 19.20
N ALA A 129 -2.50 -12.17 18.21
CA ALA A 129 -3.89 -12.54 18.45
C ALA A 129 -4.05 -13.92 19.12
N GLY A 130 -3.00 -14.75 19.14
CA GLY A 130 -2.97 -16.07 19.76
C GLY A 130 -3.37 -17.22 18.84
N ASP A 131 -3.31 -17.05 17.51
CA ASP A 131 -3.56 -18.15 16.56
C ASP A 131 -2.44 -19.20 16.62
N LYS A 132 -2.83 -20.47 16.77
CA LYS A 132 -1.92 -21.63 16.84
C LYS A 132 -2.06 -22.53 15.62
N ALA A 133 -2.58 -22.01 14.50
CA ALA A 133 -2.80 -22.83 13.31
C ALA A 133 -1.46 -23.30 12.73
N VAL A 134 -1.38 -24.59 12.38
CA VAL A 134 -0.25 -25.22 11.67
C VAL A 134 -0.73 -25.99 10.44
N ASP A 135 -2.02 -25.88 10.12
CA ASP A 135 -2.70 -26.54 9.02
C ASP A 135 -2.70 -25.64 7.77
N PRO A 136 -3.21 -26.11 6.61
CA PRO A 136 -3.29 -25.28 5.41
C PRO A 136 -4.06 -23.94 5.59
N SER A 137 -4.85 -23.79 6.66
CA SER A 137 -5.50 -22.50 6.97
C SER A 137 -4.49 -21.42 7.34
N TRP A 138 -3.30 -21.79 7.79
CA TRP A 138 -2.20 -20.87 8.11
C TRP A 138 -1.88 -19.93 6.94
N TYR A 139 -1.76 -20.48 5.73
CA TYR A 139 -1.46 -19.72 4.51
C TYR A 139 -2.63 -18.82 4.11
N SER A 140 -3.84 -19.38 4.11
CA SER A 140 -5.05 -18.65 3.72
C SER A 140 -5.36 -17.48 4.65
N LYS A 141 -5.18 -17.68 5.97
CA LYS A 141 -5.37 -16.62 7.00
C LYS A 141 -4.41 -15.45 6.77
N ARG A 142 -3.13 -15.75 6.52
CA ARG A 142 -2.10 -14.73 6.31
C ARG A 142 -2.28 -14.00 4.99
N ALA A 143 -2.53 -14.73 3.90
CA ALA A 143 -2.79 -14.13 2.60
C ALA A 143 -4.03 -13.22 2.63
N SER A 144 -5.12 -13.70 3.26
CA SER A 144 -6.35 -12.92 3.40
C SER A 144 -6.13 -11.65 4.23
N LEU A 145 -5.46 -11.77 5.38
CA LEU A 145 -5.20 -10.61 6.24
C LEU A 145 -4.26 -9.59 5.56
N SER A 146 -3.23 -10.05 4.84
CA SER A 146 -2.36 -9.16 4.05
C SER A 146 -3.15 -8.39 2.99
N MET A 147 -4.10 -9.03 2.32
CA MET A 147 -4.98 -8.39 1.34
C MET A 147 -5.95 -7.40 2.00
N ILE A 148 -6.54 -7.75 3.13
CA ILE A 148 -7.44 -6.87 3.88
C ILE A 148 -6.68 -5.63 4.36
N TYR A 149 -5.47 -5.83 4.91
CA TYR A 149 -4.64 -4.74 5.40
C TYR A 149 -4.30 -3.77 4.25
N SER A 150 -3.76 -4.27 3.14
CA SER A 150 -3.33 -3.41 2.02
C SER A 150 -4.49 -2.64 1.38
N THR A 151 -5.66 -3.29 1.25
CA THR A 151 -6.86 -2.61 0.71
C THR A 151 -7.44 -1.59 1.68
N SER A 152 -7.40 -1.86 2.99
CA SER A 152 -7.84 -0.91 4.02
C SER A 152 -6.90 0.29 4.11
N GLU A 153 -5.60 0.05 4.00
CA GLU A 153 -4.58 1.09 3.98
C GLU A 153 -4.72 2.01 2.75
N LEU A 154 -5.00 1.44 1.57
CA LEU A 154 -5.32 2.24 0.38
C LEU A 154 -6.63 3.02 0.55
N PHE A 155 -7.66 2.42 1.12
CA PHE A 155 -8.95 3.08 1.39
C PHE A 155 -8.76 4.29 2.33
N MET A 156 -7.97 4.12 3.39
CA MET A 156 -7.65 5.15 4.38
C MET A 156 -7.05 6.42 3.75
N THR A 157 -6.31 6.31 2.64
CA THR A 157 -5.73 7.49 1.96
C THR A 157 -6.78 8.45 1.39
N ASN A 158 -7.99 7.97 1.13
CA ASN A 158 -9.09 8.76 0.56
C ASN A 158 -10.20 9.05 1.59
N ASP A 159 -10.11 8.48 2.79
CA ASP A 159 -11.11 8.64 3.84
C ASP A 159 -10.95 10.03 4.50
N ARG A 160 -12.05 10.80 4.49
CA ARG A 160 -12.15 12.14 5.08
C ARG A 160 -13.11 12.16 6.28
N SER A 161 -13.61 11.00 6.70
CA SER A 161 -14.49 10.86 7.86
C SER A 161 -13.75 11.16 9.16
N PRO A 162 -14.45 11.64 10.21
CA PRO A 162 -13.83 11.88 11.51
C PRO A 162 -13.24 10.58 12.06
N ASP A 163 -12.00 10.63 12.55
CA ASP A 163 -11.25 9.49 13.10
C ASP A 163 -11.25 8.22 12.22
N PHE A 164 -11.36 8.37 10.89
CA PHE A 164 -11.36 7.28 9.92
C PHE A 164 -12.45 6.22 10.18
N VAL A 165 -13.62 6.65 10.64
CA VAL A 165 -14.77 5.76 10.93
C VAL A 165 -15.16 4.92 9.72
N GLU A 166 -15.12 5.48 8.50
CA GLU A 166 -15.42 4.73 7.27
C GLU A 166 -14.38 3.63 7.01
N THR A 167 -13.09 3.91 7.23
CA THR A 167 -12.01 2.91 7.15
C THR A 167 -12.22 1.80 8.17
N ARG A 168 -12.61 2.14 9.40
CA ARG A 168 -12.89 1.14 10.45
C ARG A 168 -14.04 0.22 10.05
N GLN A 169 -15.13 0.78 9.52
CA GLN A 169 -16.25 -0.01 9.02
C GLN A 169 -15.87 -0.86 7.81
N PHE A 170 -15.04 -0.33 6.90
CA PHE A 170 -14.52 -1.08 5.77
C PHE A 170 -13.71 -2.30 6.23
N LEU A 171 -12.80 -2.11 7.18
CA LEU A 171 -11.99 -3.18 7.78
C LEU A 171 -12.88 -4.26 8.42
N GLN A 172 -13.84 -3.86 9.24
CA GLN A 172 -14.79 -4.77 9.91
C GLN A 172 -15.57 -5.63 8.91
N ARG A 173 -16.08 -5.02 7.83
CA ARG A 173 -16.79 -5.75 6.77
C ARG A 173 -15.89 -6.78 6.10
N ARG A 174 -14.65 -6.41 5.77
CA ARG A 174 -13.70 -7.32 5.10
C ARG A 174 -13.26 -8.48 5.98
N LEU A 175 -13.02 -8.25 7.26
CA LEU A 175 -12.76 -9.31 8.23
C LEU A 175 -13.99 -10.22 8.41
N GLY A 176 -15.19 -9.66 8.44
CA GLY A 176 -16.45 -10.40 8.47
C GLY A 176 -16.68 -11.27 7.22
N GLU A 177 -16.33 -10.75 6.04
CA GLU A 177 -16.37 -11.49 4.78
C GLU A 177 -15.42 -12.69 4.81
N VAL A 178 -14.17 -12.55 5.25
CA VAL A 178 -13.25 -13.70 5.31
C VAL A 178 -13.73 -14.78 6.29
N LYS A 179 -14.37 -14.39 7.39
CA LYS A 179 -14.98 -15.33 8.34
C LYS A 179 -16.11 -16.14 7.71
N SER A 180 -16.90 -15.55 6.80
CA SER A 180 -17.96 -16.25 6.06
C SER A 180 -17.43 -17.00 4.83
N LEU A 181 -16.34 -16.51 4.23
CA LEU A 181 -15.68 -17.04 3.04
C LEU A 181 -14.67 -18.16 3.31
N GLY A 182 -14.62 -18.73 4.51
CA GLY A 182 -13.96 -20.03 4.75
C GLY A 182 -14.40 -21.14 3.77
N GLY A 183 -15.52 -20.93 3.06
CA GLY A 183 -15.99 -21.75 1.94
C GLY A 183 -15.35 -21.51 0.56
N LEU A 184 -14.60 -20.42 0.30
CA LEU A 184 -14.03 -20.15 -1.05
C LEU A 184 -12.97 -21.15 -1.46
N VAL A 185 -12.11 -21.58 -0.52
CA VAL A 185 -11.14 -22.67 -0.77
C VAL A 185 -11.88 -23.97 -1.07
N GLY A 186 -13.01 -24.20 -0.39
CA GLY A 186 -13.92 -25.32 -0.67
C GLY A 186 -14.54 -25.26 -2.06
N SER A 187 -15.03 -24.10 -2.49
CA SER A 187 -15.64 -23.90 -3.81
C SER A 187 -14.62 -23.96 -4.95
N LEU A 188 -13.41 -23.43 -4.78
CA LEU A 188 -12.34 -23.55 -5.79
C LEU A 188 -11.84 -25.00 -5.90
N GLY A 189 -11.70 -25.69 -4.77
CA GLY A 189 -11.38 -27.12 -4.76
C GLY A 189 -12.47 -27.98 -5.42
N GLN A 190 -13.74 -27.69 -5.16
CA GLN A 190 -14.87 -28.35 -5.81
C GLN A 190 -14.92 -28.07 -7.31
N TRP A 191 -14.72 -26.81 -7.75
CA TRP A 191 -14.68 -26.45 -9.18
C TRP A 191 -13.52 -27.14 -9.91
N ALA A 192 -12.31 -27.12 -9.33
CA ALA A 192 -11.15 -27.80 -9.89
C ALA A 192 -11.37 -29.32 -9.96
N GLY A 193 -11.94 -29.92 -8.91
CA GLY A 193 -12.31 -31.33 -8.87
C GLY A 193 -13.38 -31.71 -9.89
N PHE A 194 -14.37 -30.85 -10.13
CA PHE A 194 -15.39 -31.05 -11.16
C PHE A 194 -14.79 -31.01 -12.57
N THR A 195 -13.97 -30.00 -12.88
CA THR A 195 -13.30 -29.90 -14.18
C THR A 195 -12.34 -31.06 -14.43
N PHE A 196 -11.61 -31.51 -13.40
CA PHE A 196 -10.70 -32.65 -13.53
C PHE A 196 -11.46 -33.96 -13.78
N ASN A 197 -12.53 -34.24 -13.02
CA ASN A 197 -13.35 -35.44 -13.22
C ASN A 197 -14.09 -35.42 -14.57
N ALA A 198 -14.55 -34.25 -15.02
CA ALA A 198 -15.13 -34.09 -16.35
C ALA A 198 -14.09 -34.39 -17.44
N GLY A 199 -12.86 -33.90 -17.29
CA GLY A 199 -11.75 -34.21 -18.20
C GLY A 199 -11.40 -35.71 -18.24
N ILE A 200 -11.33 -36.36 -17.08
CA ILE A 200 -11.07 -37.80 -16.97
C ILE A 200 -12.21 -38.62 -17.60
N ASN A 201 -13.48 -38.25 -17.38
CA ASN A 201 -14.63 -38.93 -17.99
C ASN A 201 -14.66 -38.79 -19.52
N VAL A 202 -14.26 -37.64 -20.06
CA VAL A 202 -14.12 -37.41 -21.51
C VAL A 202 -12.94 -38.20 -22.09
N LEU A 203 -11.83 -38.34 -21.36
CA LEU A 203 -10.70 -39.17 -21.79
C LEU A 203 -11.05 -40.67 -21.78
N ARG A 204 -11.78 -41.13 -20.76
CA ARG A 204 -12.28 -42.50 -20.64
C ARG A 204 -13.30 -42.83 -21.74
N SER A 205 -14.17 -41.88 -22.11
CA SER A 205 -15.16 -42.09 -23.19
C SER A 205 -14.54 -42.17 -24.58
N LYS A 206 -13.34 -41.60 -24.77
CA LYS A 206 -12.54 -41.72 -26.01
C LYS A 206 -11.61 -42.93 -26.05
N GLY A 207 -11.72 -43.86 -25.10
CA GLY A 207 -11.01 -45.14 -25.13
C GLY A 207 -9.54 -45.07 -24.71
N VAL A 208 -9.09 -43.95 -24.13
CA VAL A 208 -7.77 -43.86 -23.49
C VAL A 208 -7.85 -44.65 -22.18
N ARG A 209 -7.04 -45.70 -22.04
CA ARG A 209 -6.87 -46.38 -20.74
C ARG A 209 -6.10 -45.43 -19.82
N VAL A 210 -6.82 -44.83 -18.88
CA VAL A 210 -6.29 -44.05 -17.75
C VAL A 210 -6.53 -44.85 -16.48
#